data_AF-A0A2A5M5M1-F1
#
_entry.id   AF-A0A2A5M5M1-F1
#
_cell.length_a   1.000
_cell.length_b   1.000
_cell.length_c   1.000
_cell.angle_alpha   90.00
_cell.angle_beta   90.00
_cell.angle_gamma   90.00
#
_symmetry.space_group_name_H-M   'P 1'
#
loop_
_entity.id
_entity.type
_entity.pdbx_description
1 polymer ?
#
loop_
_entity_poly.entity_id
_entity_poly.type
_entity_poly.pdbx_seq_one_letter_code
_entity_poly.pdbx_strand_id
1 'polypeptide(L)'
;IVNYRFIMEKYGMGSLNEIFVRFKKILKDSCSEFDELWMIDEKSYLIVSPGKSKDEITQLVNTNLKTIENFRFIYKQDIITPKIHVAYLDKQSKPSINILDELIKQIAAVNEQYNES
;
A
#
# COMPACT_ATOMS: atom_id res chain seq x y z
N ILE A 1 2.10 0.29 4.51
CA ILE A 1 2.83 -0.78 5.25
C ILE A 1 2.61 -0.55 6.74
N VAL A 2 1.96 -1.50 7.42
CA VAL A 2 1.44 -1.29 8.78
C VAL A 2 2.47 -1.59 9.88
N ASN A 3 3.37 -2.55 9.66
CA ASN A 3 4.41 -2.90 10.64
C ASN A 3 5.72 -2.10 10.45
N TYR A 4 5.64 -0.89 9.90
CA TYR A 4 6.83 -0.08 9.57
C TYR A 4 7.66 0.28 10.82
N ARG A 5 7.03 0.57 11.96
CA ARG A 5 7.72 0.84 13.24
C ARG A 5 8.55 -0.35 13.69
N PHE A 6 7.93 -1.54 13.74
CA PHE A 6 8.63 -2.78 14.06
C PHE A 6 9.83 -3.02 13.13
N ILE A 7 9.67 -2.78 11.82
CA ILE A 7 10.76 -2.95 10.87
C ILE A 7 11.88 -1.95 11.14
N MET A 8 11.55 -0.68 11.38
CA MET A 8 12.51 0.37 11.71
C MET A 8 13.29 0.05 12.99
N GLU A 9 12.60 -0.36 14.04
CA GLU A 9 13.20 -0.67 15.35
C GLU A 9 14.07 -1.93 15.30
N LYS A 10 13.61 -2.99 14.63
CA LYS A 10 14.32 -4.28 14.60
C LYS A 10 15.45 -4.31 13.56
N TYR A 11 15.23 -3.71 12.38
CA TYR A 11 16.11 -3.86 11.21
C TYR A 11 16.74 -2.55 10.75
N GLY A 12 16.37 -1.42 11.36
CA GLY A 12 16.91 -0.10 11.07
C GLY A 12 16.25 0.61 9.89
N MET A 13 16.49 1.93 9.82
CA MET A 13 15.93 2.81 8.78
C MET A 13 16.40 2.45 7.36
N GLY A 14 17.62 1.92 7.21
CA GLY A 14 18.14 1.49 5.91
C GLY A 14 17.29 0.40 5.28
N SER A 15 17.01 -0.66 6.03
CA SER A 15 16.16 -1.77 5.60
C SER A 15 14.74 -1.30 5.29
N LEU A 16 14.19 -0.39 6.10
CA LEU A 16 12.86 0.18 5.86
C LEU A 16 12.82 0.99 4.55
N ASN A 17 13.83 1.81 4.29
CA ASN A 17 13.92 2.59 3.06
C ASN A 17 14.02 1.72 1.81
N GLU A 18 14.78 0.62 1.87
CA GLU A 18 14.85 -0.34 0.76
C GLU A 18 13.47 -0.94 0.46
N ILE A 19 12.72 -1.29 1.50
CA ILE A 19 11.34 -1.78 1.37
C ILE A 19 10.46 -0.72 0.72
N PHE A 20 10.51 0.53 1.16
CA PHE A 20 9.71 1.62 0.59
C PHE A 20 10.06 1.90 -0.88
N VAL A 21 11.35 1.96 -1.22
CA VAL A 21 11.79 2.17 -2.60
C VAL A 21 11.30 1.04 -3.51
N ARG A 22 11.42 -0.22 -3.05
CA ARG A 22 10.97 -1.38 -3.81
C ARG A 22 9.46 -1.41 -3.94
N PHE A 23 8.74 -1.14 -2.87
CA PHE A 23 7.28 -1.07 -2.83
C PHE A 23 6.78 -0.02 -3.83
N LYS A 24 7.31 1.21 -3.77
CA LYS A 24 6.98 2.29 -4.70
C LYS A 24 7.27 1.91 -6.15
N LYS A 25 8.40 1.26 -6.42
CA LYS A 25 8.75 0.81 -7.76
C LYS A 25 7.73 -0.21 -8.29
N ILE A 26 7.36 -1.21 -7.50
CA ILE A 26 6.37 -2.22 -7.89
C ILE A 26 5.02 -1.57 -8.21
N LEU A 27 4.55 -0.65 -7.36
CA LEU A 27 3.30 0.05 -7.64
C LEU A 27 3.39 0.86 -8.93
N LYS A 28 4.47 1.61 -9.12
CA LYS A 28 4.67 2.44 -10.33
C LYS A 28 4.73 1.59 -11.60
N ASP A 29 5.45 0.46 -11.56
CA ASP A 29 5.60 -0.44 -12.70
C ASP A 29 4.28 -1.14 -13.06
N SER A 30 3.32 -1.20 -12.13
CA SER A 30 1.98 -1.78 -12.35
C SER A 30 0.94 -0.80 -12.89
N CYS A 31 1.22 0.51 -12.82
CA CYS A 31 0.32 1.55 -13.30
C CYS A 31 0.37 1.64 -14.83
N SER A 32 -0.81 1.67 -15.44
CA SER A 32 -1.02 2.00 -16.86
C SER A 32 -1.01 3.51 -17.10
N GLU A 33 -1.04 3.92 -18.36
CA GLU A 33 -0.95 5.34 -18.78
C GLU A 33 -1.97 6.27 -18.10
N PHE A 34 -3.18 5.78 -17.82
CA PHE A 34 -4.25 6.57 -17.20
C PHE A 34 -4.32 6.41 -15.68
N ASP A 35 -3.49 5.54 -15.09
CA ASP A 35 -3.46 5.38 -13.64
C ASP A 35 -2.60 6.48 -13.01
N GLU A 36 -3.06 6.98 -11.86
CA GLU A 36 -2.29 7.89 -11.04
C GLU A 36 -1.85 7.20 -9.75
N LEU A 37 -0.57 7.37 -9.40
CA LEU A 37 0.00 6.87 -8.15
C LEU A 37 0.38 8.06 -7.27
N TRP A 38 -0.29 8.18 -6.13
CA TRP A 38 -0.09 9.24 -5.16
C TRP A 38 0.50 8.66 -3.88
N MET A 39 1.45 9.37 -3.28
CA MET A 39 1.95 9.07 -1.93
C MET A 39 1.16 9.93 -0.95
N ILE A 40 0.39 9.29 -0.07
CA ILE A 40 -0.49 9.99 0.89
C ILE A 40 0.29 10.35 2.15
N ASP A 41 1.13 9.42 2.60
CA ASP A 41 2.12 9.62 3.65
C ASP A 41 3.36 8.77 3.33
N GLU A 42 4.36 8.75 4.22
CA GLU A 42 5.62 8.01 4.02
C GLU A 42 5.44 6.50 3.79
N LYS A 43 4.31 5.92 4.22
CA LYS A 43 4.07 4.46 4.27
C LYS A 43 2.82 4.02 3.49
N SER A 44 2.08 4.95 2.91
CA SER A 44 0.75 4.75 2.33
C SER A 44 0.66 5.39 0.95
N TYR A 45 0.08 4.62 0.03
CA TYR A 45 -0.03 4.99 -1.37
C TYR A 45 -1.48 4.84 -1.81
N LEU A 46 -1.90 5.73 -2.70
CA LEU A 46 -3.21 5.73 -3.34
C LEU A 46 -3.01 5.51 -4.84
N ILE A 47 -3.71 4.51 -5.38
CA ILE A 47 -3.81 4.30 -6.82
C ILE A 47 -5.20 4.76 -7.25
N VAL A 48 -5.24 5.69 -8.19
CA VAL A 48 -6.47 6.13 -8.85
C VAL A 48 -6.44 5.59 -10.27
N SER A 49 -7.45 4.79 -10.61
CA SER A 49 -7.50 4.06 -11.88
C SER A 49 -8.83 4.26 -12.59
N PRO A 50 -8.96 5.32 -13.40
CA PRO A 50 -10.17 5.61 -14.14
C PRO A 50 -10.52 4.48 -15.12
N GLY A 51 -11.81 4.15 -15.23
CA GLY A 51 -12.30 3.18 -16.21
C GLY A 51 -12.04 1.71 -15.88
N LYS A 52 -11.38 1.40 -14.77
CA LYS A 52 -11.17 0.02 -14.31
C LYS A 52 -12.26 -0.42 -13.35
N SER A 53 -12.70 -1.66 -13.52
CA SER A 53 -13.60 -2.33 -12.59
C SER A 53 -12.90 -2.69 -11.27
N LYS A 54 -13.69 -2.94 -10.23
CA LYS A 54 -13.18 -3.41 -8.93
C LYS A 54 -12.35 -4.69 -9.07
N ASP A 55 -12.73 -5.59 -9.97
CA ASP A 55 -12.04 -6.87 -10.16
C ASP A 55 -10.66 -6.68 -10.80
N GLU A 56 -10.56 -5.80 -11.81
CA GLU A 56 -9.27 -5.43 -12.42
C GLU A 56 -8.33 -4.79 -11.40
N ILE A 57 -8.86 -3.91 -10.54
CA ILE A 57 -8.08 -3.28 -9.46
C ILE A 57 -7.67 -4.29 -8.40
N THR A 58 -8.55 -5.21 -8.05
CA THR A 58 -8.25 -6.28 -7.11
C THR A 58 -7.14 -7.18 -7.66
N GLN A 59 -7.18 -7.52 -8.95
CA GLN A 59 -6.15 -8.31 -9.62
C GLN A 59 -4.80 -7.57 -9.68
N LEU A 60 -4.81 -6.28 -10.00
CA LEU A 60 -3.61 -5.43 -9.99
C LEU A 60 -2.97 -5.41 -8.61
N VAL A 61 -3.76 -5.13 -7.56
CA VAL A 61 -3.26 -5.08 -6.19
C VAL A 61 -2.73 -6.44 -5.75
N ASN A 62 -3.44 -7.54 -6.02
CA ASN A 62 -2.98 -8.88 -5.68
C ASN A 62 -1.66 -9.24 -6.37
N THR A 63 -1.47 -8.81 -7.61
CA THR A 63 -0.22 -9.01 -8.35
C THR A 63 0.94 -8.26 -7.69
N ASN A 64 0.69 -7.01 -7.28
CA ASN A 64 1.68 -6.21 -6.57
C ASN A 64 2.04 -6.82 -5.21
N LEU A 65 1.04 -7.21 -4.41
CA LEU A 65 1.26 -7.85 -3.11
C LEU A 65 2.10 -9.12 -3.24
N LYS A 66 1.74 -10.01 -4.17
CA LYS A 66 2.52 -11.22 -4.45
C LYS A 66 3.95 -10.89 -4.87
N THR A 67 4.15 -9.86 -5.68
CA THR A 67 5.49 -9.43 -6.12
C THR A 67 6.34 -8.96 -4.94
N ILE A 68 5.73 -8.25 -3.98
CA ILE A 68 6.40 -7.79 -2.76
C ILE A 68 6.68 -8.96 -1.82
N GLU A 69 5.73 -9.86 -1.61
CA GLU A 69 5.88 -11.05 -0.76
C GLU A 69 6.94 -12.01 -1.28
N ASN A 70 7.03 -12.17 -2.60
CA ASN A 70 8.07 -12.96 -3.24
C ASN A 70 9.46 -12.32 -3.12
N PHE A 71 9.54 -11.02 -2.84
CA PHE A 71 10.80 -10.35 -2.61
C PHE A 71 11.30 -10.63 -1.20
N ARG A 72 12.43 -11.32 -1.11
CA ARG A 72 13.09 -11.58 0.18
C ARG A 72 13.94 -10.37 0.57
N PHE A 73 13.40 -9.53 1.43
CA PHE A 73 14.19 -8.52 2.14
C PHE A 73 15.01 -9.22 3.22
N ILE A 74 16.32 -9.28 3.06
CA ILE A 74 17.21 -10.04 3.95
C ILE A 74 18.02 -9.04 4.78
N TYR A 75 17.99 -9.19 6.10
CA TYR A 75 18.86 -8.47 7.01
C TYR A 75 19.63 -9.46 7.87
N LYS A 76 20.95 -9.54 7.64
CA LYS A 76 21.82 -10.58 8.21
C LYS A 76 21.30 -11.98 7.83
N GLN A 77 20.65 -12.68 8.76
CA GLN A 77 20.08 -14.02 8.55
C GLN A 77 18.54 -14.03 8.70
N ASP A 78 17.92 -12.87 8.95
CA ASP A 78 16.48 -12.71 9.10
C ASP A 78 15.84 -12.28 7.77
N ILE A 79 14.63 -12.77 7.50
CA ILE A 79 13.78 -12.28 6.41
C ILE A 79 12.81 -11.25 6.98
N ILE A 80 12.78 -10.06 6.39
CA ILE A 80 11.85 -9.00 6.73
C ILE A 80 10.58 -9.19 5.89
N THR A 81 9.43 -9.29 6.54
CA THR A 81 8.12 -9.40 5.87
C THR A 81 7.31 -8.13 6.10
N PRO A 82 7.17 -7.26 5.08
CA PRO A 82 6.27 -6.11 5.16
C PRO A 82 4.81 -6.58 5.26
N LYS A 83 4.07 -6.05 6.23
CA LYS A 83 2.63 -6.24 6.32
C LYS A 83 1.94 -5.06 5.62
N ILE A 84 1.09 -5.35 4.65
CA ILE A 84 0.41 -4.34 3.84
C ILE A 84 -1.09 -4.46 4.09
N HIS A 85 -1.72 -3.34 4.43
CA HIS A 85 -3.16 -3.21 4.48
C HIS A 85 -3.63 -2.59 3.16
N VAL A 86 -4.75 -3.09 2.64
CA VAL A 86 -5.36 -2.62 1.39
C VAL A 86 -6.82 -2.29 1.64
N ALA A 87 -7.23 -1.12 1.15
CA ALA A 87 -8.62 -0.71 1.10
C ALA A 87 -9.00 -0.32 -0.32
N TYR A 88 -10.29 -0.38 -0.63
CA TYR A 88 -10.83 -0.07 -1.95
C TYR A 88 -11.97 0.94 -1.84
N LEU A 89 -12.05 1.83 -2.81
CA LEU A 89 -13.14 2.79 -2.94
C LEU A 89 -13.64 2.75 -4.38
N ASP A 90 -14.95 2.56 -4.54
CA ASP A 90 -15.62 2.58 -5.84
C ASP A 90 -16.66 3.70 -5.88
N LYS A 91 -16.44 4.66 -6.79
CA LYS A 91 -17.33 5.79 -7.01
C LYS A 91 -18.58 5.42 -7.81
N GLN A 92 -18.52 4.40 -8.67
CA GLN A 92 -19.68 3.96 -9.45
C GLN A 92 -20.73 3.35 -8.52
N SER A 93 -20.31 2.49 -7.58
CA SER A 93 -21.23 1.90 -6.60
C SER A 93 -21.79 2.92 -5.60
N LYS A 94 -21.12 4.05 -5.38
CA LYS A 94 -21.56 5.11 -4.45
C LYS A 94 -21.46 6.51 -5.08
N PRO A 95 -22.36 6.89 -6.01
CA PRO A 95 -22.24 8.14 -6.77
C PRO A 95 -22.34 9.41 -5.93
N SER A 96 -22.98 9.37 -4.76
CA SER A 96 -23.12 10.53 -3.87
C SER A 96 -22.00 10.65 -2.82
N ILE A 97 -21.07 9.69 -2.76
CA ILE A 97 -20.03 9.72 -1.72
C ILE A 97 -19.00 10.81 -1.99
N ASN A 98 -18.63 11.53 -0.94
CA ASN A 98 -17.42 12.34 -0.94
C ASN A 98 -16.21 11.40 -0.78
N ILE A 99 -15.42 11.28 -1.84
CA ILE A 99 -14.25 10.41 -1.89
C ILE A 99 -13.23 10.80 -0.81
N LEU A 100 -13.03 12.10 -0.58
CA LEU A 100 -12.06 12.60 0.38
C LEU A 100 -12.43 12.19 1.80
N ASP A 101 -13.68 12.38 2.20
CA ASP A 101 -14.16 12.03 3.54
C ASP A 101 -14.03 10.53 3.80
N GLU A 102 -14.33 9.71 2.79
CA GLU A 102 -14.22 8.26 2.89
C GLU A 102 -12.76 7.80 2.99
N LEU A 103 -11.85 8.41 2.21
CA LEU A 103 -10.42 8.15 2.30
C LEU A 103 -9.89 8.51 3.70
N ILE A 104 -10.27 9.66 4.26
CA ILE A 104 -9.88 10.08 5.61
C ILE A 104 -10.36 9.05 6.64
N LYS A 105 -11.62 8.61 6.55
CA LYS A 105 -12.17 7.58 7.46
C LYS A 105 -11.41 6.26 7.37
N GLN A 106 -11.11 5.79 6.16
CA GLN A 106 -10.36 4.54 5.96
C GLN A 106 -8.94 4.65 6.52
N ILE A 107 -8.25 5.76 6.27
CA ILE A 107 -6.90 6.00 6.80
C ILE A 107 -6.92 6.05 8.33
N ALA A 108 -7.90 6.73 8.93
CA ALA A 108 -8.06 6.81 10.38
C ALA A 108 -8.30 5.42 10.99
N ALA A 109 -9.23 4.65 10.44
CA ALA A 109 -9.53 3.29 10.92
C ALA A 109 -8.32 2.35 10.85
N VAL A 110 -7.53 2.44 9.77
CA VAL A 110 -6.29 1.66 9.64
C VAL A 110 -5.26 2.12 10.68
N ASN A 111 -5.09 3.43 10.88
CA ASN A 111 -4.15 3.92 11.87
C ASN A 111 -4.54 3.52 13.30
N GLU A 112 -5.82 3.55 13.66
CA GLU A 112 -6.31 3.08 14.98
C GLU A 112 -6.00 1.59 15.16
N GLN A 113 -6.32 0.76 14.16
CA GLN A 113 -6.10 -0.68 14.24
C GLN A 113 -4.63 -1.09 14.45
N TYR A 114 -3.67 -0.30 13.94
CA TYR A 114 -2.25 -0.67 13.94
C TYR A 114 -1.34 0.26 14.76
N ASN A 115 -1.87 1.30 15.41
CA ASN A 115 -1.11 2.11 16.38
C ASN A 115 -1.26 1.62 17.83
N GLU A 116 -2.22 0.73 18.11
CA GLU A 116 -2.41 0.10 19.43
C GLU A 116 -1.69 -1.26 19.58
N SER A 117 -0.89 -1.67 18.59
CA SER A 117 -0.19 -2.98 18.55
C SER A 117 1.33 -2.86 18.67
#